data_AF-Q0VBK2-F1
#
_entry.id   AF-Q0VBK2-F1
#
_cell.length_a   1.000
_cell.length_b   1.000
_cell.length_c   1.000
_cell.angle_alpha   90.00
_cell.angle_beta   90.00
_cell.angle_gamma   90.00
#
_symmetry.space_group_name_H-M   'P 1'
#
loop_
_entity.id
_entity.type
_entity.pdbx_description
1 polymer ?
#
loop_
_entity_poly.entity_id
_entity_poly.type
_entity_poly.pdbx_seq_one_letter_code
_entity_poly.pdbx_strand_id
1 'polypeptide(L)'
;MAYRSCVVGFSSLSGCEMTPAGSPQPGTSGWGSCGLPGPGFSSRSLTSCRPAGTIPKVTVNPSLLVPLDLKVDPAVQQQKNQEKEEMKALNDKFASLIGKVQALEQRNQLLETRWSFLQGQGSATFDLSHHYETFQGRLQEELRKVSQERGQLEANLLQVLEKVEEFRVRYEDEISKRTDLEFTFVQLKKDLDAECLRRTELETKLKGLQGFLELMRTVYEQELKDLTAQVKDVSVTVGLDSRCHIDLSGIVEEVKAQYDAIAARSLEEAEAYSRSQLEERAARSAEFGNSLQSSRCEIADLNVRIQKLRSQIVSVKSHCLKLEENIKVAEEQGELAFQDAKDKMAQLENALQKAKQDMARQLREYQDLMNTKLALDIEIATYHKLMEGEESRMDLPSATVVSTVKSGCRTTASKSGLTKTSSRKKKNRRGPVIKITEMSEKYLSQESEASE
;
A
#
# COMPACT_ATOMS: atom_id res chain seq x y z
N MET A 1 51.01 1.20 6.22
CA MET A 1 49.62 1.41 5.76
C MET A 1 48.99 2.47 6.63
N ALA A 2 48.63 3.62 6.05
CA ALA A 2 48.13 4.77 6.77
C ALA A 2 46.63 4.59 7.10
N TYR A 3 46.30 4.58 8.38
CA TYR A 3 44.93 4.61 8.87
C TYR A 3 44.38 6.05 8.76
N ARG A 4 43.75 6.38 7.63
CA ARG A 4 42.92 7.58 7.50
C ARG A 4 41.51 7.24 7.98
N SER A 5 41.22 7.56 9.23
CA SER A 5 39.86 7.59 9.75
C SER A 5 39.16 8.85 9.24
N CYS A 6 38.29 8.70 8.25
CA CYS A 6 37.32 9.71 7.82
C CYS A 6 35.93 9.17 8.12
N VAL A 7 35.29 9.59 9.22
CA VAL A 7 33.84 9.38 9.39
C VAL A 7 33.20 10.59 10.07
N VAL A 8 32.52 11.36 9.22
CA VAL A 8 31.17 11.93 9.35
C VAL A 8 30.91 12.83 10.56
N GLY A 9 30.88 14.13 10.25
CA GLY A 9 30.19 15.14 11.05
C GLY A 9 28.68 14.98 10.93
N PHE A 10 28.00 15.02 12.08
CA PHE A 10 26.55 15.17 12.17
C PHE A 10 26.22 16.63 12.41
N SER A 11 25.66 17.28 11.37
CA SER A 11 25.02 18.58 11.44
C SER A 11 23.51 18.37 11.31
N SER A 12 22.77 18.38 12.42
CA SER A 12 21.31 18.57 12.45
C SER A 12 20.78 18.40 13.86
N LEU A 13 20.35 19.48 14.49
CA LEU A 13 18.92 19.79 14.60
C LEU A 13 18.77 21.15 15.28
N SER A 14 18.18 22.07 14.53
CA SER A 14 17.67 23.36 14.99
C SER A 14 16.63 23.13 16.07
N GLY A 15 16.91 23.52 17.31
CA GLY A 15 15.93 23.62 18.37
C GLY A 15 15.09 24.88 18.17
N CYS A 16 13.90 24.69 17.60
CA CYS A 16 12.79 25.66 17.67
C CYS A 16 12.02 25.48 18.99
N GLU A 17 11.21 26.48 19.33
CA GLU A 17 10.34 26.61 20.53
C GLU A 17 11.11 27.13 21.76
N MET A 18 10.71 28.20 22.45
CA MET A 18 9.39 28.78 22.69
C MET A 18 9.51 30.31 22.77
N THR A 19 8.72 31.05 22.01
CA THR A 19 8.52 32.49 22.23
C THR A 19 7.16 32.67 22.93
N PRO A 20 7.11 33.20 24.17
CA PRO A 20 5.85 33.44 24.86
C PRO A 20 5.24 34.73 24.31
N ALA A 21 4.21 34.60 23.48
CA ALA A 21 3.39 35.71 23.01
C ALA A 21 2.07 35.75 23.79
N GLY A 22 1.71 36.95 24.27
CA GLY A 22 0.31 37.33 24.44
C GLY A 22 -0.27 37.19 25.83
N SER A 23 -0.07 38.21 26.66
CA SER A 23 -1.14 38.74 27.50
C SER A 23 -2.22 39.36 26.60
N PRO A 24 -3.51 39.09 26.85
CA PRO A 24 -4.37 40.21 27.22
C PRO A 24 -5.41 39.88 28.29
N GLN A 25 -5.67 40.90 29.11
CA GLN A 25 -6.81 41.16 29.98
C GLN A 25 -8.08 40.32 29.74
N PRO A 26 -8.67 39.74 30.80
CA PRO A 26 -10.11 39.61 30.89
C PRO A 26 -10.67 40.98 31.30
N GLY A 27 -11.24 41.68 30.34
CA GLY A 27 -12.22 42.72 30.62
C GLY A 27 -13.54 42.06 31.00
N THR A 28 -14.14 42.48 32.11
CA THR A 28 -15.60 42.51 32.25
C THR A 28 -15.94 43.65 33.19
N SER A 29 -16.16 44.81 32.60
CA SER A 29 -16.93 45.91 33.17
C SER A 29 -18.31 45.37 33.55
N GLY A 30 -18.48 45.11 34.84
CA GLY A 30 -19.76 44.75 35.45
C GLY A 30 -20.78 45.85 35.22
N TRP A 31 -21.93 45.43 34.72
CA TRP A 31 -23.00 46.24 34.15
C TRP A 31 -23.45 47.41 35.01
N GLY A 32 -23.48 48.58 34.36
CA GLY A 32 -24.34 49.68 34.75
C GLY A 32 -25.79 49.21 34.69
N SER A 33 -26.41 49.12 35.87
CA SER A 33 -27.82 48.85 36.01
C SER A 33 -28.51 50.14 36.40
N CYS A 34 -29.47 50.52 35.56
CA CYS A 34 -30.63 51.36 35.84
C CYS A 34 -30.31 52.78 36.36
N GLY A 35 -30.43 53.81 35.54
CA GLY A 35 -31.69 54.13 34.88
C GLY A 35 -32.33 55.28 35.64
N LEU A 36 -32.18 56.48 35.07
CA LEU A 36 -32.70 57.76 35.53
C LEU A 36 -34.19 57.68 35.92
N PRO A 37 -34.59 58.34 37.01
CA PRO A 37 -35.81 59.13 37.02
C PRO A 37 -35.42 60.58 36.71
N GLY A 38 -35.49 60.93 35.42
CA GLY A 38 -35.58 62.32 34.94
C GLY A 38 -36.99 62.89 35.21
N PRO A 39 -37.22 64.18 34.95
CA PRO A 39 -37.48 65.14 36.02
C PRO A 39 -38.97 65.40 36.25
N GLY A 40 -39.36 65.44 37.53
CA GLY A 40 -40.62 66.04 37.97
C GLY A 40 -40.61 67.54 37.70
N PHE A 41 -41.58 67.98 36.90
CA PHE A 41 -41.75 69.35 36.47
C PHE A 41 -42.06 70.28 37.64
N SER A 42 -41.37 71.42 37.64
CA SER A 42 -41.63 72.58 38.50
C SER A 42 -43.01 73.18 38.20
N SER A 43 -43.89 73.20 39.20
CA SER A 43 -44.96 74.20 39.30
C SER A 43 -44.61 75.19 40.40
N ARG A 44 -43.82 76.19 40.03
CA ARG A 44 -43.70 77.46 40.76
C ARG A 44 -45.05 78.15 40.70
N SER A 45 -45.89 77.98 41.71
CA SER A 45 -47.01 78.87 41.95
C SER A 45 -46.60 79.86 43.04
N LEU A 46 -46.49 81.10 42.57
CA LEU A 46 -46.17 82.33 43.28
C LEU A 46 -47.13 82.55 44.45
N THR A 47 -46.78 82.10 45.65
CA THR A 47 -47.39 82.57 46.90
C THR A 47 -46.60 83.76 47.42
N SER A 48 -46.68 84.89 46.69
CA SER A 48 -46.29 86.20 47.23
C SER A 48 -47.54 86.87 47.78
N CYS A 49 -47.93 86.48 48.99
CA CYS A 49 -48.95 87.18 49.76
C CYS A 49 -48.25 88.25 50.61
N ARG A 50 -48.05 89.47 50.06
CA ARG A 50 -47.81 90.64 50.92
C ARG A 50 -49.15 91.29 51.28
N PRO A 51 -49.47 91.45 52.57
CA PRO A 51 -50.73 91.99 53.03
C PRO A 51 -50.84 93.50 52.78
N ALA A 52 -51.94 93.85 52.12
CA ALA A 52 -52.78 95.02 52.38
C ALA A 52 -52.08 96.36 52.63
N GLY A 53 -51.64 97.01 51.56
CA GLY A 53 -51.59 98.47 51.49
C GLY A 53 -53.00 99.01 51.23
N THR A 54 -53.52 99.76 52.19
CA THR A 54 -54.80 100.48 52.18
C THR A 54 -54.90 101.42 50.98
N ILE A 55 -55.71 101.08 49.96
CA ILE A 55 -56.09 102.01 48.88
C ILE A 55 -57.59 102.33 49.03
N PRO A 56 -58.02 103.60 48.97
CA PRO A 56 -59.34 104.04 49.40
C PRO A 56 -60.46 103.57 48.47
N LYS A 57 -61.61 103.34 49.10
CA LYS A 57 -62.95 103.05 48.57
C LYS A 57 -63.25 103.79 47.25
N VAL A 58 -63.10 103.12 46.11
CA VAL A 58 -63.60 103.58 44.82
C VAL A 58 -65.10 103.29 44.77
N THR A 59 -65.89 104.35 44.80
CA THR A 59 -67.34 104.34 44.64
C THR A 59 -67.67 103.92 43.20
N VAL A 60 -67.97 102.63 43.00
CA VAL A 60 -68.47 102.09 41.73
C VAL A 60 -69.99 102.24 41.72
N ASN A 61 -70.52 102.91 40.70
CA ASN A 61 -71.96 103.06 40.50
C ASN A 61 -72.56 101.67 40.18
N PRO A 62 -73.45 101.11 41.03
CA PRO A 62 -73.90 99.72 40.94
C PRO A 62 -74.72 99.39 39.69
N SER A 63 -75.10 100.37 38.87
CA SER A 63 -75.81 100.13 37.61
C SER A 63 -74.90 99.74 36.42
N LEU A 64 -73.57 99.88 36.52
CA LEU A 64 -72.64 99.46 35.47
C LEU A 64 -72.08 98.04 35.66
N LEU A 65 -72.34 97.41 36.81
CA LEU A 65 -72.01 96.01 37.08
C LEU A 65 -73.15 95.07 36.68
N VAL A 66 -74.13 95.55 35.92
CA VAL A 66 -75.13 94.68 35.31
C VAL A 66 -74.43 93.91 34.19
N PRO A 67 -74.22 92.58 34.34
CA PRO A 67 -73.53 91.79 33.35
C PRO A 67 -74.29 91.91 32.03
N LEU A 68 -73.60 92.37 30.98
CA LEU A 68 -74.10 92.24 29.63
C LEU A 68 -74.11 90.73 29.33
N ASP A 69 -75.28 90.11 29.53
CA ASP A 69 -75.60 88.78 29.03
C ASP A 69 -75.62 88.87 27.51
N LEU A 70 -74.42 88.92 26.93
CA LEU A 70 -74.20 88.73 25.51
C LEU A 70 -74.60 87.28 25.26
N LYS A 71 -75.90 87.07 25.02
CA LYS A 71 -76.46 85.82 24.56
C LYS A 71 -75.76 85.48 23.25
N VAL A 72 -74.65 84.76 23.38
CA VAL A 72 -73.99 84.06 22.28
C VAL A 72 -75.10 83.19 21.70
N ASP A 73 -75.45 83.50 20.45
CA ASP A 73 -76.63 82.98 19.78
C ASP A 73 -76.78 81.47 20.05
N PRO A 74 -77.89 81.00 20.65
CA PRO A 74 -78.02 79.61 21.08
C PRO A 74 -77.74 78.60 19.95
N ALA A 75 -78.02 79.00 18.70
CA ALA A 75 -77.72 78.22 17.50
C ALA A 75 -76.20 78.08 17.26
N VAL A 76 -75.42 79.17 17.39
CA VAL A 76 -73.96 79.14 17.25
C VAL A 76 -73.34 78.33 18.38
N GLN A 77 -73.86 78.46 19.60
CA GLN A 77 -73.40 77.68 20.75
C GLN A 77 -73.71 76.18 20.58
N GLN A 78 -74.89 75.83 20.06
CA GLN A 78 -75.23 74.45 19.71
C GLN A 78 -74.29 73.90 18.64
N GLN A 79 -74.07 74.62 17.53
CA GLN A 79 -73.14 74.18 16.49
C GLN A 79 -71.72 74.01 17.03
N LYS A 80 -71.23 74.94 17.87
CA LYS A 80 -69.90 74.83 18.49
C LYS A 80 -69.81 73.64 19.45
N ASN A 81 -70.89 73.31 20.16
CA ASN A 81 -70.96 72.14 21.02
C ASN A 81 -71.02 70.85 20.20
N GLN A 82 -71.78 70.84 19.10
CA GLN A 82 -71.85 69.75 18.14
C GLN A 82 -70.49 69.48 17.49
N GLU A 83 -69.82 70.52 16.97
CA GLU A 83 -68.45 70.43 16.43
C GLU A 83 -67.46 69.97 17.49
N LYS A 84 -67.59 70.44 18.75
CA LYS A 84 -66.77 69.93 19.86
C LYS A 84 -67.03 68.46 20.15
N GLU A 85 -68.27 67.98 20.07
CA GLU A 85 -68.62 66.57 20.24
C GLU A 85 -68.13 65.72 19.08
N GLU A 86 -68.23 66.20 17.84
CA GLU A 86 -67.66 65.57 16.66
C GLU A 86 -66.13 65.52 16.74
N MET A 87 -65.48 66.61 17.15
CA MET A 87 -64.04 66.66 17.39
C MET A 87 -63.62 65.75 18.54
N LYS A 88 -64.41 65.62 19.61
CA LYS A 88 -64.18 64.65 20.69
C LYS A 88 -64.30 63.23 20.17
N ALA A 89 -65.39 62.89 19.49
CA ALA A 89 -65.61 61.58 18.92
C ALA A 89 -64.52 61.21 17.88
N LEU A 90 -64.05 62.20 17.11
CA LEU A 90 -62.94 62.03 16.18
C LEU A 90 -61.61 61.85 16.92
N ASN A 91 -61.35 62.64 17.98
CA ASN A 91 -60.18 62.46 18.83
C ASN A 91 -60.17 61.10 19.54
N ASP A 92 -61.32 60.61 20.01
CA ASP A 92 -61.43 59.29 20.63
C ASP A 92 -61.12 58.18 19.61
N LYS A 93 -61.55 58.35 18.35
CA LYS A 93 -61.17 57.47 17.25
C LYS A 93 -59.67 57.53 16.97
N PHE A 94 -59.07 58.72 16.91
CA PHE A 94 -57.62 58.89 16.75
C PHE A 94 -56.83 58.28 17.90
N ALA A 95 -57.27 58.48 19.15
CA ALA A 95 -56.66 57.87 20.34
C ALA A 95 -56.71 56.33 20.25
N SER A 96 -57.84 55.77 19.81
CA SER A 96 -57.96 54.32 19.60
C SER A 96 -57.06 53.79 18.48
N LEU A 97 -56.87 54.56 17.40
CA LEU A 97 -55.98 54.21 16.29
C LEU A 97 -54.52 54.30 16.70
N ILE A 98 -54.13 55.35 17.42
CA ILE A 98 -52.78 55.49 17.99
C ILE A 98 -52.49 54.32 18.93
N GLY A 99 -53.44 53.97 19.80
CA GLY A 99 -53.32 52.80 20.68
C GLY A 99 -53.12 51.49 19.90
N LYS A 100 -53.81 51.31 18.77
CA LYS A 100 -53.61 50.14 17.89
C LYS A 100 -52.24 50.15 17.20
N VAL A 101 -51.78 51.30 16.71
CA VAL A 101 -50.46 51.46 16.09
C VAL A 101 -49.36 51.16 17.13
N GLN A 102 -49.47 51.70 18.34
CA GLN A 102 -48.53 51.42 19.43
C GLN A 102 -48.53 49.94 19.83
N ALA A 103 -49.71 49.31 19.94
CA ALA A 103 -49.80 47.88 20.21
C ALA A 103 -49.18 47.03 19.09
N LEU A 104 -49.36 47.44 17.82
CA LEU A 104 -48.73 46.80 16.67
C LEU A 104 -47.23 47.03 16.62
N GLU A 105 -46.74 48.22 16.97
CA GLU A 105 -45.31 48.52 17.09
C GLU A 105 -44.65 47.69 18.18
N GLN A 106 -45.26 47.61 19.37
CA GLN A 106 -44.77 46.74 20.44
C GLN A 106 -44.74 45.27 20.02
N ARG A 107 -45.78 44.82 19.30
CA ARG A 107 -45.82 43.46 18.74
C ARG A 107 -44.74 43.24 17.67
N ASN A 108 -44.48 44.22 16.80
CA ASN A 108 -43.43 44.15 15.80
C ASN A 108 -42.05 44.12 16.43
N GLN A 109 -41.78 44.95 17.45
CA GLN A 109 -40.53 44.90 18.22
C GLN A 109 -40.34 43.55 18.90
N LEU A 110 -41.41 42.96 19.46
CA LEU A 110 -41.35 41.61 20.02
C LEU A 110 -41.06 40.55 18.93
N LEU A 111 -41.62 40.72 17.73
CA LEU A 111 -41.36 39.81 16.62
C LEU A 111 -39.93 39.97 16.07
N GLU A 112 -39.41 41.19 15.97
CA GLU A 112 -38.03 41.48 15.56
C GLU A 112 -37.01 40.94 16.56
N THR A 113 -37.27 41.12 17.85
CA THR A 113 -36.40 40.55 18.91
C THR A 113 -36.45 39.02 18.90
N ARG A 114 -37.63 38.41 18.71
CA ARG A 114 -37.75 36.96 18.52
C ARG A 114 -37.07 36.47 17.25
N TRP A 115 -37.20 37.19 16.14
CA TRP A 115 -36.54 36.86 14.88
C TRP A 115 -35.01 36.95 15.01
N SER A 116 -34.51 38.02 15.62
CA SER A 116 -33.08 38.22 15.88
C SER A 116 -32.54 37.12 16.81
N PHE A 117 -33.30 36.73 17.82
CA PHE A 117 -32.95 35.63 18.72
C PHE A 117 -32.92 34.28 17.98
N LEU A 118 -33.95 33.98 17.17
CA LEU A 118 -34.00 32.76 16.37
C LEU A 118 -32.90 32.72 15.30
N GLN A 119 -32.57 33.85 14.68
CA GLN A 119 -31.49 33.96 13.71
C GLN A 119 -30.12 33.80 14.38
N GLY A 120 -29.93 34.37 15.57
CA GLY A 120 -28.73 34.13 16.39
C GLY A 120 -28.61 32.67 16.82
N GLN A 121 -29.73 32.02 17.17
CA GLN A 121 -29.76 30.59 17.44
C GLN A 121 -29.51 29.76 16.18
N GLY A 122 -29.97 30.24 15.01
CA GLY A 122 -29.68 29.68 13.70
C GLY A 122 -28.26 29.95 13.20
N SER A 123 -27.48 30.86 13.77
CA SER A 123 -26.04 30.97 13.49
C SER A 123 -25.25 29.91 14.25
N ALA A 124 -25.80 29.39 15.34
CA ALA A 124 -25.44 28.06 15.85
C ALA A 124 -26.11 26.95 15.03
N THR A 125 -26.35 27.21 13.72
CA THR A 125 -26.51 26.14 12.73
C THR A 125 -25.31 25.24 12.97
N PHE A 126 -25.62 24.11 13.59
CA PHE A 126 -24.70 23.09 13.99
C PHE A 126 -23.58 22.97 12.96
N ASP A 127 -22.37 22.74 13.44
CA ASP A 127 -21.15 22.44 12.68
C ASP A 127 -21.27 21.21 11.75
N LEU A 128 -22.49 20.89 11.29
CA LEU A 128 -22.84 19.90 10.28
C LEU A 128 -22.06 20.13 8.99
N SER A 129 -21.90 21.37 8.52
CA SER A 129 -21.04 21.66 7.36
C SER A 129 -19.60 21.24 7.64
N HIS A 130 -19.04 21.62 8.78
CA HIS A 130 -17.71 21.21 9.21
C HIS A 130 -17.61 19.67 9.43
N HIS A 131 -18.67 19.02 9.91
CA HIS A 131 -18.74 17.57 10.06
C HIS A 131 -18.74 16.85 8.70
N TYR A 132 -19.45 17.38 7.72
CA TYR A 132 -19.42 16.87 6.35
C TYR A 132 -18.05 17.12 5.69
N GLU A 133 -17.45 18.29 5.86
CA GLU A 133 -16.11 18.59 5.34
C GLU A 133 -15.05 17.69 5.96
N THR A 134 -15.08 17.48 7.28
CA THR A 134 -14.15 16.56 7.97
C THR A 134 -14.37 15.10 7.57
N PHE A 135 -15.63 14.67 7.37
CA PHE A 135 -15.94 13.33 6.87
C PHE A 135 -15.48 13.13 5.41
N GLN A 136 -15.72 14.12 4.55
CA GLN A 136 -15.26 14.13 3.17
C GLN A 136 -13.74 14.12 3.10
N GLY A 137 -13.06 14.94 3.91
CA GLY A 137 -11.60 14.96 4.00
C GLY A 137 -11.03 13.62 4.46
N ARG A 138 -11.67 12.97 5.46
CA ARG A 138 -11.29 11.62 5.89
C ARG A 138 -11.44 10.60 4.78
N LEU A 139 -12.55 10.60 4.04
CA LEU A 139 -12.77 9.69 2.92
C LEU A 139 -11.76 9.91 1.78
N GLN A 140 -11.42 11.17 1.48
CA GLN A 140 -10.40 11.51 0.48
C GLN A 140 -9.02 11.01 0.91
N GLU A 141 -8.68 11.15 2.19
CA GLU A 141 -7.41 10.66 2.73
C GLU A 141 -7.33 9.13 2.73
N GLU A 142 -8.40 8.42 3.07
CA GLU A 142 -8.45 6.95 2.96
C GLU A 142 -8.36 6.50 1.49
N LEU A 143 -9.02 7.18 0.56
CA LEU A 143 -8.88 6.91 -0.88
C LEU A 143 -7.43 7.11 -1.33
N ARG A 144 -6.77 8.18 -0.87
CA ARG A 144 -5.37 8.47 -1.17
C ARG A 144 -4.45 7.36 -0.66
N LYS A 145 -4.63 6.91 0.59
CA LYS A 145 -3.87 5.78 1.16
C LYS A 145 -4.05 4.49 0.37
N VAL A 146 -5.29 4.09 0.10
CA VAL A 146 -5.59 2.88 -0.70
C VAL A 146 -5.01 3.00 -2.11
N SER A 147 -5.05 4.18 -2.72
CA SER A 147 -4.45 4.39 -4.05
C SER A 147 -2.93 4.28 -4.05
N GLN A 148 -2.27 4.73 -2.96
CA GLN A 148 -0.83 4.61 -2.77
C GLN A 148 -0.42 3.15 -2.54
N GLU A 149 -1.16 2.42 -1.69
CA GLU A 149 -0.95 0.98 -1.48
C GLU A 149 -1.14 0.18 -2.75
N ARG A 150 -2.20 0.49 -3.53
CA ARG A 150 -2.42 -0.13 -4.84
C ARG A 150 -1.24 0.12 -5.77
N GLY A 151 -0.75 1.35 -5.88
CA GLY A 151 0.42 1.67 -6.69
C GLY A 151 1.70 0.94 -6.24
N GLN A 152 1.90 0.79 -4.93
CA GLN A 152 3.03 0.04 -4.38
C GLN A 152 2.91 -1.47 -4.69
N LEU A 153 1.72 -2.04 -4.55
CA LEU A 153 1.46 -3.44 -4.88
C LEU A 153 1.61 -3.71 -6.38
N GLU A 154 1.15 -2.80 -7.25
CA GLU A 154 1.34 -2.86 -8.69
C GLU A 154 2.84 -2.81 -9.06
N ALA A 155 3.61 -1.91 -8.43
CA ALA A 155 5.06 -1.84 -8.64
C ALA A 155 5.80 -3.11 -8.17
N ASN A 156 5.41 -3.67 -7.01
CA ASN A 156 5.96 -4.92 -6.51
C ASN A 156 5.61 -6.10 -7.42
N LEU A 157 4.38 -6.16 -7.93
CA LEU A 157 3.95 -7.19 -8.89
C LEU A 157 4.77 -7.11 -10.18
N LEU A 158 4.94 -5.91 -10.74
CA LEU A 158 5.78 -5.70 -11.93
C LEU A 158 7.23 -6.14 -11.68
N GLN A 159 7.82 -5.77 -10.54
CA GLN A 159 9.17 -6.19 -10.18
C GLN A 159 9.29 -7.72 -10.04
N VAL A 160 8.30 -8.38 -9.44
CA VAL A 160 8.29 -9.85 -9.31
C VAL A 160 8.15 -10.50 -10.68
N LEU A 161 7.28 -9.97 -11.56
CA LEU A 161 7.13 -10.47 -12.93
C LEU A 161 8.42 -10.30 -13.74
N GLU A 162 9.10 -9.16 -13.63
CA GLU A 162 10.41 -8.93 -14.26
C GLU A 162 11.45 -9.95 -13.77
N LYS A 163 11.53 -10.19 -12.46
CA LYS A 163 12.43 -11.22 -11.89
C LYS A 163 12.09 -12.63 -12.38
N VAL A 164 10.81 -12.98 -12.47
CA VAL A 164 10.36 -14.28 -12.99
C VAL A 164 10.77 -14.42 -14.46
N GLU A 165 10.60 -13.37 -15.26
CA GLU A 165 11.01 -13.33 -16.65
C GLU A 165 12.54 -13.44 -16.80
N GLU A 166 13.31 -12.73 -15.98
CA GLU A 166 14.77 -12.90 -15.92
C GLU A 166 15.18 -14.34 -15.61
N PHE A 167 14.52 -14.99 -14.63
CA PHE A 167 14.80 -16.39 -14.31
C PHE A 167 14.40 -17.33 -15.44
N ARG A 168 13.27 -17.08 -16.13
CA ARG A 168 12.84 -17.84 -17.29
C ARG A 168 13.89 -17.78 -18.40
N VAL A 169 14.34 -16.58 -18.76
CA VAL A 169 15.40 -16.37 -19.78
C VAL A 169 16.69 -17.07 -19.37
N ARG A 170 17.13 -16.93 -18.10
CA ARG A 170 18.33 -17.62 -17.61
C ARG A 170 18.20 -19.14 -17.67
N TYR A 171 17.03 -19.69 -17.38
CA TYR A 171 16.77 -21.12 -17.51
C TYR A 171 16.84 -21.59 -18.97
N GLU A 172 16.28 -20.82 -19.90
CA GLU A 172 16.34 -21.12 -21.34
C GLU A 172 17.77 -21.07 -21.89
N ASP A 173 18.56 -20.09 -21.45
CA ASP A 173 19.99 -20.00 -21.78
C ASP A 173 20.78 -21.20 -21.24
N GLU A 174 20.47 -21.65 -20.02
CA GLU A 174 21.15 -22.79 -19.39
C GLU A 174 20.78 -24.10 -20.07
N ILE A 175 19.52 -24.27 -20.48
CA ILE A 175 19.10 -25.42 -21.30
C ILE A 175 19.85 -25.41 -22.64
N SER A 176 19.93 -24.26 -23.31
CA SER A 176 20.63 -24.13 -24.60
C SER A 176 22.12 -24.47 -24.48
N LYS A 177 22.81 -23.93 -23.47
CA LYS A 177 24.21 -24.28 -23.17
C LYS A 177 24.39 -25.75 -22.86
N ARG A 178 23.47 -26.33 -22.09
CA ARG A 178 23.49 -27.76 -21.77
C ARG A 178 23.38 -28.59 -23.04
N THR A 179 22.47 -28.26 -23.96
CA THR A 179 22.33 -28.97 -25.23
C THR A 179 23.56 -28.85 -26.12
N ASP A 180 24.23 -27.68 -26.14
CA ASP A 180 25.48 -27.48 -26.88
C ASP A 180 26.62 -28.32 -26.30
N LEU A 181 26.75 -28.36 -24.96
CA LEU A 181 27.73 -29.18 -24.28
C LEU A 181 27.45 -30.68 -24.45
N GLU A 182 26.19 -31.09 -24.42
CA GLU A 182 25.80 -32.48 -24.69
C GLU A 182 26.11 -32.87 -26.14
N PHE A 183 25.86 -31.98 -27.12
CA PHE A 183 26.23 -32.20 -28.52
C PHE A 183 27.74 -32.37 -28.70
N THR A 184 28.54 -31.47 -28.14
CA THR A 184 30.01 -31.56 -28.21
C THR A 184 30.54 -32.81 -27.50
N PHE A 185 29.95 -33.19 -26.37
CA PHE A 185 30.29 -34.42 -25.66
C PHE A 185 30.01 -35.68 -26.49
N VAL A 186 28.86 -35.72 -27.19
CA VAL A 186 28.53 -36.82 -28.10
C VAL A 186 29.50 -36.86 -29.28
N GLN A 187 29.93 -35.71 -29.81
CA GLN A 187 30.93 -35.66 -30.87
C GLN A 187 32.29 -36.19 -30.40
N LEU A 188 32.77 -35.74 -29.24
CA LEU A 188 34.02 -36.22 -28.65
C LEU A 188 33.99 -37.73 -28.36
N LYS A 189 32.84 -38.27 -27.97
CA LYS A 189 32.66 -39.72 -27.83
C LYS A 189 32.84 -40.46 -29.16
N LYS A 190 32.23 -39.97 -30.24
CA LYS A 190 32.39 -40.56 -31.58
C LYS A 190 33.85 -40.52 -32.03
N ASP A 191 34.54 -39.40 -31.79
CA ASP A 191 35.96 -39.25 -32.15
C ASP A 191 36.83 -40.20 -31.32
N LEU A 192 36.55 -40.35 -30.02
CA LEU A 192 37.23 -41.31 -29.14
C LEU A 192 37.01 -42.75 -29.59
N ASP A 193 35.78 -43.12 -29.98
CA ASP A 193 35.47 -44.46 -30.49
C ASP A 193 36.22 -44.72 -31.80
N ALA A 194 36.28 -43.74 -32.71
CA ALA A 194 37.05 -43.83 -33.96
C ALA A 194 38.55 -44.03 -33.70
N GLU A 195 39.14 -43.27 -32.78
CA GLU A 195 40.54 -43.42 -32.40
C GLU A 195 40.82 -44.74 -31.69
N CYS A 196 39.86 -45.23 -30.89
CA CYS A 196 39.95 -46.53 -30.23
C CYS A 196 39.91 -47.68 -31.25
N LEU A 197 39.05 -47.61 -32.28
CA LEU A 197 39.05 -48.56 -33.39
C LEU A 197 40.41 -48.53 -34.12
N ARG A 198 40.90 -47.34 -34.49
CA ARG A 198 42.22 -47.19 -35.13
C ARG A 198 43.36 -47.76 -34.29
N ARG A 199 43.36 -47.52 -32.97
CA ARG A 199 44.33 -48.10 -32.03
C ARG A 199 44.25 -49.63 -32.06
N THR A 200 43.05 -50.21 -31.98
CA THR A 200 42.88 -51.67 -32.00
C THR A 200 43.34 -52.28 -33.33
N GLU A 201 43.08 -51.63 -34.46
CA GLU A 201 43.59 -52.06 -35.76
C GLU A 201 45.12 -52.05 -35.80
N LEU A 202 45.76 -50.99 -35.31
CA LEU A 202 47.23 -50.92 -35.23
C LEU A 202 47.80 -51.98 -34.28
N GLU A 203 47.15 -52.25 -33.15
CA GLU A 203 47.54 -53.32 -32.24
C GLU A 203 47.45 -54.70 -32.90
N THR A 204 46.42 -54.97 -33.70
CA THR A 204 46.33 -56.24 -34.45
C THR A 204 47.43 -56.36 -35.51
N LYS A 205 47.75 -55.28 -36.24
CA LYS A 205 48.85 -55.24 -37.21
C LYS A 205 50.20 -55.45 -36.53
N LEU A 206 50.43 -54.81 -35.39
CA LEU A 206 51.65 -54.96 -34.60
C LEU A 206 51.81 -56.40 -34.10
N LYS A 207 50.75 -57.03 -33.59
CA LYS A 207 50.76 -58.45 -33.20
C LYS A 207 51.02 -59.37 -34.40
N GLY A 208 50.44 -59.07 -35.56
CA GLY A 208 50.70 -59.80 -36.81
C GLY A 208 52.17 -59.73 -37.24
N LEU A 209 52.77 -58.54 -37.19
CA LEU A 209 54.19 -58.34 -37.50
C LEU A 209 55.11 -59.02 -36.49
N GLN A 210 54.77 -58.99 -35.20
CA GLN A 210 55.50 -59.73 -34.16
C GLN A 210 55.48 -61.24 -34.43
N GLY A 211 54.31 -61.81 -34.74
CA GLY A 211 54.20 -63.23 -35.11
C GLY A 211 54.99 -63.57 -36.38
N PHE A 212 55.05 -62.67 -37.37
CA PHE A 212 55.88 -62.86 -38.56
C PHE A 212 57.39 -62.84 -38.27
N LEU A 213 57.85 -61.93 -37.40
CA LEU A 213 59.25 -61.89 -36.97
C LEU A 213 59.65 -63.16 -36.21
N GLU A 214 58.77 -63.66 -35.34
CA GLU A 214 58.99 -64.93 -34.64
C GLU A 214 59.06 -66.10 -35.62
N LEU A 215 58.14 -66.17 -36.59
CA LEU A 215 58.17 -67.19 -37.65
C LEU A 215 59.49 -67.14 -38.42
N MET A 216 59.88 -65.97 -38.94
CA MET A 216 61.12 -65.80 -39.69
C MET A 216 62.34 -66.20 -38.86
N ARG A 217 62.37 -65.85 -37.57
CA ARG A 217 63.43 -66.28 -36.67
C ARG A 217 63.48 -67.80 -36.55
N THR A 218 62.35 -68.49 -36.40
CA THR A 218 62.33 -69.96 -36.34
C THR A 218 62.77 -70.62 -37.64
N VAL A 219 62.43 -70.04 -38.80
CA VAL A 219 62.86 -70.52 -40.12
C VAL A 219 64.37 -70.40 -40.25
N TYR A 220 64.95 -69.23 -39.98
CA TYR A 220 66.40 -69.04 -40.04
C TYR A 220 67.15 -69.91 -39.03
N GLU A 221 66.63 -70.09 -37.82
CA GLU A 221 67.21 -71.02 -36.84
C GLU A 221 67.19 -72.47 -37.34
N GLN A 222 66.19 -72.86 -38.14
CA GLN A 222 66.13 -74.19 -38.73
C GLN A 222 67.06 -74.32 -39.94
N GLU A 223 67.07 -73.35 -40.85
CA GLU A 223 67.97 -73.31 -42.01
C GLU A 223 69.44 -73.33 -41.56
N LEU A 224 69.80 -72.59 -40.50
CA LEU A 224 71.15 -72.63 -39.93
C LEU A 224 71.52 -74.01 -39.39
N LYS A 225 70.58 -74.74 -38.79
CA LYS A 225 70.82 -76.13 -38.33
C LYS A 225 71.03 -77.07 -39.52
N ASP A 226 70.24 -76.90 -40.58
CA ASP A 226 70.31 -77.71 -41.79
C ASP A 226 71.63 -77.46 -42.54
N LEU A 227 72.03 -76.19 -42.72
CA LEU A 227 73.33 -75.84 -43.30
C LEU A 227 74.50 -76.33 -42.43
N THR A 228 74.41 -76.20 -41.11
CA THR A 228 75.44 -76.72 -40.20
C THR A 228 75.54 -78.25 -40.29
N ALA A 229 74.44 -78.96 -40.51
CA ALA A 229 74.44 -80.39 -40.77
C ALA A 229 75.08 -80.70 -42.13
N GLN A 230 74.74 -79.95 -43.18
CA GLN A 230 75.30 -80.15 -44.52
C GLN A 230 76.81 -79.86 -44.58
N VAL A 231 77.31 -78.81 -43.93
CA VAL A 231 78.75 -78.51 -43.87
C VAL A 231 79.51 -79.61 -43.12
N LYS A 232 78.92 -80.17 -42.06
CA LYS A 232 79.50 -81.34 -41.36
C LYS A 232 79.58 -82.57 -42.29
N ASP A 233 78.67 -82.70 -43.25
CA ASP A 233 78.69 -83.79 -44.25
C ASP A 233 79.70 -83.52 -45.38
N VAL A 234 79.73 -82.28 -45.91
CA VAL A 234 80.59 -81.91 -47.05
C VAL A 234 82.06 -81.73 -46.67
N SER A 235 82.35 -81.29 -45.44
CA SER A 235 83.74 -81.11 -44.97
C SER A 235 84.56 -82.41 -44.91
N VAL A 236 83.92 -83.58 -45.07
CA VAL A 236 84.61 -84.88 -45.17
C VAL A 236 85.10 -85.19 -46.59
N THR A 237 84.65 -84.48 -47.64
CA THR A 237 84.87 -84.93 -49.04
C THR A 237 85.28 -83.83 -50.00
N VAL A 238 86.35 -83.06 -49.76
CA VAL A 238 86.95 -82.24 -50.84
C VAL A 238 88.47 -82.14 -50.66
N GLY A 239 89.19 -83.08 -51.26
CA GLY A 239 90.64 -82.96 -51.51
C GLY A 239 90.91 -83.39 -52.94
N LEU A 240 91.11 -82.43 -53.85
CA LEU A 240 91.49 -82.54 -55.27
C LEU A 240 91.41 -81.09 -55.81
N ASP A 241 92.27 -80.52 -56.65
CA ASP A 241 93.49 -80.94 -57.31
C ASP A 241 94.17 -79.64 -57.83
N SER A 242 95.49 -79.53 -57.73
CA SER A 242 96.27 -78.33 -58.06
C SER A 242 97.02 -78.54 -59.38
N ARG A 243 96.77 -77.74 -60.43
CA ARG A 243 97.64 -77.56 -61.62
C ARG A 243 97.03 -76.60 -62.66
N CYS A 244 97.22 -75.29 -62.51
CA CYS A 244 97.12 -74.36 -63.65
C CYS A 244 98.02 -73.14 -63.42
N HIS A 245 99.07 -73.05 -64.25
CA HIS A 245 100.13 -72.05 -64.18
C HIS A 245 99.71 -70.79 -64.95
N ILE A 246 98.77 -70.04 -64.38
CA ILE A 246 98.44 -68.67 -64.80
C ILE A 246 99.44 -67.72 -64.11
N ASP A 247 99.79 -66.60 -64.75
CA ASP A 247 100.68 -65.58 -64.18
C ASP A 247 100.06 -65.00 -62.90
N LEU A 248 100.29 -65.72 -61.81
CA LEU A 248 99.64 -65.51 -60.54
C LEU A 248 100.06 -64.15 -59.99
N SER A 249 101.28 -63.65 -60.21
CA SER A 249 101.72 -62.42 -59.55
C SER A 249 100.90 -61.19 -59.91
N GLY A 250 100.69 -60.90 -61.20
CA GLY A 250 99.98 -59.69 -61.63
C GLY A 250 98.49 -59.74 -61.31
N ILE A 251 97.84 -60.88 -61.58
CA ILE A 251 96.44 -61.11 -61.20
C ILE A 251 96.31 -61.10 -59.68
N VAL A 252 97.24 -61.69 -58.94
CA VAL A 252 97.22 -61.67 -57.46
C VAL A 252 97.41 -60.24 -56.95
N GLU A 253 98.26 -59.41 -57.53
CA GLU A 253 98.39 -58.00 -57.13
C GLU A 253 97.16 -57.17 -57.47
N GLU A 254 96.59 -57.32 -58.67
CA GLU A 254 95.36 -56.61 -59.05
C GLU A 254 94.17 -57.08 -58.20
N VAL A 255 94.03 -58.38 -58.00
CA VAL A 255 93.03 -58.97 -57.12
C VAL A 255 93.25 -58.51 -55.69
N LYS A 256 94.49 -58.46 -55.19
CA LYS A 256 94.81 -57.89 -53.86
C LYS A 256 94.41 -56.43 -53.77
N ALA A 257 94.74 -55.59 -54.76
CA ALA A 257 94.36 -54.18 -54.77
C ALA A 257 92.84 -53.99 -54.82
N GLN A 258 92.13 -54.81 -55.60
CA GLN A 258 90.66 -54.83 -55.62
C GLN A 258 90.09 -55.27 -54.27
N TYR A 259 90.63 -56.32 -53.65
CA TYR A 259 90.23 -56.78 -52.32
C TYR A 259 90.50 -55.74 -51.25
N ASP A 260 91.66 -55.09 -51.26
CA ASP A 260 92.02 -54.03 -50.32
C ASP A 260 91.07 -52.84 -50.49
N ALA A 261 90.72 -52.46 -51.73
CA ALA A 261 89.76 -51.41 -52.00
C ALA A 261 88.32 -51.79 -51.58
N ILE A 262 87.90 -53.05 -51.79
CA ILE A 262 86.61 -53.56 -51.32
C ILE A 262 86.57 -53.61 -49.80
N ALA A 263 87.64 -54.06 -49.15
CA ALA A 263 87.75 -54.13 -47.69
C ALA A 263 87.72 -52.73 -47.07
N ALA A 264 88.44 -51.76 -47.65
CA ALA A 264 88.42 -50.37 -47.23
C ALA A 264 87.01 -49.75 -47.38
N ARG A 265 86.36 -49.93 -48.53
CA ARG A 265 84.97 -49.47 -48.73
C ARG A 265 83.99 -50.16 -47.78
N SER A 266 84.12 -51.48 -47.60
CA SER A 266 83.27 -52.24 -46.67
C SER A 266 83.43 -51.77 -45.23
N LEU A 267 84.64 -51.39 -44.82
CA LEU A 267 84.88 -50.81 -43.50
C LEU A 267 84.25 -49.42 -43.38
N GLU A 268 84.47 -48.54 -44.36
CA GLU A 268 83.88 -47.19 -44.38
C GLU A 268 82.35 -47.24 -44.37
N GLU A 269 81.74 -48.10 -45.18
CA GLU A 269 80.29 -48.34 -45.22
C GLU A 269 79.77 -48.90 -43.90
N ALA A 270 80.47 -49.86 -43.29
CA ALA A 270 80.08 -50.43 -41.98
C ALA A 270 80.18 -49.40 -40.85
N GLU A 271 81.20 -48.54 -40.86
CA GLU A 271 81.32 -47.44 -39.91
C GLU A 271 80.26 -46.36 -40.15
N ALA A 272 79.99 -45.99 -41.40
CA ALA A 272 78.94 -45.04 -41.75
C ALA A 272 77.55 -45.55 -41.32
N TYR A 273 77.27 -46.84 -41.56
CA TYR A 273 76.05 -47.49 -41.08
C TYR A 273 75.96 -47.49 -39.55
N SER A 274 77.06 -47.79 -38.85
CA SER A 274 77.11 -47.78 -37.39
C SER A 274 76.91 -46.37 -36.82
N ARG A 275 77.51 -45.34 -37.44
CA ARG A 275 77.30 -43.93 -37.07
C ARG A 275 75.85 -43.50 -37.27
N SER A 276 75.27 -43.79 -38.43
CA SER A 276 73.86 -43.50 -38.73
C SER A 276 72.90 -44.17 -37.73
N GLN A 277 73.13 -45.44 -37.38
CA GLN A 277 72.33 -46.15 -36.37
C GLN A 277 72.46 -45.54 -34.96
N LEU A 278 73.64 -45.04 -34.59
CA LEU A 278 73.82 -44.35 -33.31
C LEU A 278 73.12 -42.98 -33.30
N GLU A 279 73.21 -42.21 -34.38
CA GLU A 279 72.51 -40.94 -34.55
C GLU A 279 70.99 -41.11 -34.52
N GLU A 280 70.47 -42.12 -35.23
CA GLU A 280 69.03 -42.42 -35.24
C GLU A 280 68.52 -42.84 -33.86
N ARG A 281 69.28 -43.69 -33.14
CA ARG A 281 68.94 -44.07 -31.76
C ARG A 281 69.04 -42.89 -30.80
N ALA A 282 70.02 -42.00 -30.97
CA ALA A 282 70.16 -40.79 -30.17
C ALA A 282 68.99 -39.82 -30.43
N ALA A 283 68.60 -39.62 -31.69
CA ALA A 283 67.44 -38.81 -32.08
C ALA A 283 66.15 -39.37 -31.49
N ARG A 284 65.88 -40.67 -31.65
CA ARG A 284 64.72 -41.34 -31.04
C ARG A 284 64.73 -41.21 -29.51
N SER A 285 65.88 -41.40 -28.86
CA SER A 285 66.01 -41.21 -27.41
C SER A 285 65.69 -39.77 -26.98
N ALA A 286 66.09 -38.77 -27.76
CA ALA A 286 65.77 -37.37 -27.50
C ALA A 286 64.27 -37.08 -27.68
N GLU A 287 63.64 -37.62 -28.72
CA GLU A 287 62.19 -37.53 -28.95
C GLU A 287 61.39 -38.15 -27.81
N PHE A 288 61.74 -39.36 -27.37
CA PHE A 288 61.12 -40.00 -26.21
C PHE A 288 61.31 -39.17 -24.93
N GLY A 289 62.51 -38.60 -24.73
CA GLY A 289 62.79 -37.69 -23.62
C GLY A 289 61.90 -36.44 -23.64
N ASN A 290 61.77 -35.80 -24.80
CA ASN A 290 60.93 -34.62 -24.99
C ASN A 290 59.45 -34.92 -24.80
N SER A 291 58.95 -36.03 -25.35
CA SER A 291 57.56 -36.48 -25.18
C SER A 291 57.25 -36.76 -23.70
N LEU A 292 58.16 -37.41 -22.99
CA LEU A 292 58.02 -37.67 -21.56
C LEU A 292 58.01 -36.37 -20.74
N GLN A 293 58.86 -35.40 -21.06
CA GLN A 293 58.83 -34.08 -20.41
C GLN A 293 57.54 -33.31 -20.73
N SER A 294 57.05 -33.32 -21.97
CA SER A 294 55.78 -32.69 -22.35
C SER A 294 54.62 -33.28 -21.54
N SER A 295 54.50 -34.61 -21.51
CA SER A 295 53.47 -35.29 -20.72
C SER A 295 53.60 -34.98 -19.23
N ARG A 296 54.83 -34.90 -18.69
CA ARG A 296 55.06 -34.51 -17.29
C ARG A 296 54.62 -33.07 -17.01
N CYS A 297 54.88 -32.13 -17.92
CA CYS A 297 54.40 -30.76 -17.82
C CYS A 297 52.86 -30.69 -17.87
N GLU A 298 52.22 -31.42 -18.78
CA GLU A 298 50.76 -31.48 -18.88
C GLU A 298 50.12 -32.06 -17.60
N ILE A 299 50.70 -33.12 -17.03
CA ILE A 299 50.25 -33.68 -15.75
C ILE A 299 50.38 -32.63 -14.63
N ALA A 300 51.48 -31.86 -14.59
CA ALA A 300 51.66 -30.80 -13.60
C ALA A 300 50.61 -29.68 -13.77
N ASP A 301 50.35 -29.24 -15.00
CA ASP A 301 49.35 -28.21 -15.32
C ASP A 301 47.94 -28.66 -14.95
N LEU A 302 47.59 -29.91 -15.27
CA LEU A 302 46.31 -30.50 -14.89
C LEU A 302 46.17 -30.57 -13.36
N ASN A 303 47.22 -30.95 -12.64
CA ASN A 303 47.21 -30.95 -11.19
C ASN A 303 46.97 -29.55 -10.60
N VAL A 304 47.60 -28.50 -11.14
CA VAL A 304 47.35 -27.11 -10.73
C VAL A 304 45.90 -26.72 -10.99
N ARG A 305 45.35 -27.06 -12.17
CA ARG A 305 43.95 -26.79 -12.52
C ARG A 305 42.98 -27.53 -11.58
N ILE A 306 43.26 -28.79 -11.24
CA ILE A 306 42.46 -29.58 -10.29
C ILE A 306 42.45 -28.88 -8.91
N GLN A 307 43.59 -28.41 -8.42
CA GLN A 307 43.66 -27.70 -7.13
C GLN A 307 42.87 -26.38 -7.16
N LYS A 308 42.97 -25.62 -8.27
CA LYS A 308 42.17 -24.41 -8.47
C LYS A 308 40.67 -24.69 -8.48
N LEU A 309 40.22 -25.73 -9.19
CA LEU A 309 38.81 -26.13 -9.20
C LEU A 309 38.35 -26.60 -7.81
N ARG A 310 39.18 -27.35 -7.08
CA ARG A 310 38.88 -27.78 -5.71
C ARG A 310 38.70 -26.59 -4.76
N SER A 311 39.58 -25.59 -4.81
CA SER A 311 39.44 -24.40 -3.97
C SER A 311 38.22 -23.56 -4.34
N GLN A 312 37.88 -23.47 -5.63
CA GLN A 312 36.64 -22.83 -6.09
C GLN A 312 35.39 -23.57 -5.60
N ILE A 313 35.35 -24.91 -5.66
CA ILE A 313 34.23 -25.70 -5.15
C ILE A 313 34.04 -25.46 -3.65
N VAL A 314 35.12 -25.44 -2.86
CA VAL A 314 35.04 -25.15 -1.41
C VAL A 314 34.54 -23.73 -1.15
N SER A 315 35.05 -22.74 -1.90
CA SER A 315 34.59 -21.35 -1.80
C SER A 315 33.10 -21.23 -2.11
N VAL A 316 32.64 -21.78 -3.24
CA VAL A 316 31.22 -21.73 -3.64
C VAL A 316 30.34 -22.44 -2.61
N LYS A 317 30.73 -23.61 -2.11
CA LYS A 317 30.00 -24.29 -1.03
C LYS A 317 29.86 -23.43 0.23
N SER A 318 30.92 -22.71 0.63
CA SER A 318 30.85 -21.77 1.75
C SER A 318 29.89 -20.61 1.49
N HIS A 319 29.81 -20.11 0.25
CA HIS A 319 28.87 -19.05 -0.11
C HIS A 319 27.43 -19.57 -0.13
N CYS A 320 27.19 -20.78 -0.65
CA CYS A 320 25.87 -21.42 -0.62
C CYS A 320 25.36 -21.59 0.81
N LEU A 321 26.18 -22.14 1.72
CA LEU A 321 25.81 -22.30 3.13
C LEU A 321 25.48 -20.97 3.80
N LYS A 322 26.25 -19.91 3.51
CA LYS A 322 25.98 -18.56 4.03
C LYS A 322 24.67 -17.98 3.49
N LEU A 323 24.35 -18.22 2.22
CA LEU A 323 23.09 -17.79 1.64
C LEU A 323 21.91 -18.57 2.21
N GLU A 324 22.05 -19.88 2.41
CA GLU A 324 21.04 -20.72 3.07
C GLU A 324 20.78 -20.27 4.51
N GLU A 325 21.82 -19.92 5.27
CA GLU A 325 21.67 -19.35 6.61
C GLU A 325 20.96 -17.99 6.60
N ASN A 326 21.33 -17.10 5.68
CA ASN A 326 20.66 -15.81 5.52
C ASN A 326 19.18 -15.95 5.11
N ILE A 327 18.86 -16.93 4.25
CA ILE A 327 17.49 -17.22 3.85
C ILE A 327 16.69 -17.68 5.08
N LYS A 328 17.22 -18.61 5.87
CA LYS A 328 16.55 -19.06 7.11
C LYS A 328 16.29 -17.92 8.09
N VAL A 329 17.28 -17.05 8.32
CA VAL A 329 17.11 -15.88 9.19
C VAL A 329 16.05 -14.92 8.64
N ALA A 330 16.02 -14.68 7.33
CA ALA A 330 15.02 -13.83 6.70
C ALA A 330 13.61 -14.45 6.75
N GLU A 331 13.50 -15.77 6.59
CA GLU A 331 12.24 -16.52 6.75
C GLU A 331 11.71 -16.44 8.19
N GLU A 332 12.58 -16.67 9.18
CA GLU A 332 12.21 -16.56 10.61
C GLU A 332 11.78 -15.13 10.98
N GLN A 333 12.52 -14.11 10.51
CA GLN A 333 12.16 -12.71 10.71
C GLN A 333 10.84 -12.36 10.00
N GLY A 334 10.64 -12.87 8.79
CA GLY A 334 9.41 -12.69 8.02
C GLY A 334 8.21 -13.31 8.71
N GLU A 335 8.33 -14.53 9.22
CA GLU A 335 7.27 -15.22 9.97
C GLU A 335 6.91 -14.48 11.26
N LEU A 336 7.91 -13.99 12.01
CA LEU A 336 7.67 -13.18 13.21
C LEU A 336 6.91 -11.88 12.89
N ALA A 337 7.30 -11.17 11.83
CA ALA A 337 6.61 -9.96 11.39
C ALA A 337 5.17 -10.24 10.91
N PHE A 338 4.97 -11.37 10.22
CA PHE A 338 3.66 -11.79 9.77
C PHE A 338 2.73 -12.18 10.93
N GLN A 339 3.26 -12.89 11.94
CA GLN A 339 2.51 -13.23 13.13
C GLN A 339 2.11 -11.98 13.93
N ASP A 340 3.03 -11.02 14.11
CA ASP A 340 2.72 -9.73 14.74
C ASP A 340 1.64 -8.95 13.97
N ALA A 341 1.70 -8.93 12.64
CA ALA A 341 0.67 -8.30 11.80
C ALA A 341 -0.69 -9.00 11.95
N LYS A 342 -0.72 -10.34 11.98
CA LYS A 342 -1.94 -11.13 12.24
C LYS A 342 -2.54 -10.82 13.61
N ASP A 343 -1.71 -10.77 14.65
CA ASP A 343 -2.15 -10.48 16.01
C ASP A 343 -2.74 -9.06 16.10
N LYS A 344 -2.10 -8.08 15.45
CA LYS A 344 -2.63 -6.70 15.33
C LYS A 344 -3.95 -6.65 14.58
N MET A 345 -4.08 -7.41 13.48
CA MET A 345 -5.33 -7.50 12.73
C MET A 345 -6.46 -8.07 13.61
N ALA A 346 -6.20 -9.17 14.32
CA ALA A 346 -7.16 -9.78 15.23
C ALA A 346 -7.55 -8.83 16.38
N GLN A 347 -6.61 -8.04 16.91
CA GLN A 347 -6.91 -7.01 17.92
C GLN A 347 -7.81 -5.91 17.36
N LEU A 348 -7.55 -5.42 16.15
CA LEU A 348 -8.38 -4.40 15.49
C LEU A 348 -9.77 -4.92 15.15
N GLU A 349 -9.90 -6.15 14.68
CA GLU A 349 -11.19 -6.80 14.42
C GLU A 349 -12.01 -6.93 15.70
N ASN A 350 -11.38 -7.36 16.80
CA ASN A 350 -12.02 -7.43 18.12
C ASN A 350 -12.45 -6.06 18.63
N ALA A 351 -11.60 -5.03 18.48
CA ALA A 351 -11.92 -3.66 18.86
C ALA A 351 -13.09 -3.10 18.04
N LEU A 352 -13.11 -3.36 16.73
CA LEU A 352 -14.20 -2.99 15.83
C LEU A 352 -15.51 -3.67 16.24
N GLN A 353 -15.46 -4.97 16.56
CA GLN A 353 -16.63 -5.71 16.98
C GLN A 353 -17.17 -5.21 18.32
N LYS A 354 -16.29 -4.90 19.28
CA LYS A 354 -16.67 -4.28 20.55
C LYS A 354 -17.32 -2.91 20.34
N ALA A 355 -16.75 -2.06 19.49
CA ALA A 355 -17.32 -0.75 19.17
C ALA A 355 -18.71 -0.85 18.52
N LYS A 356 -18.93 -1.84 17.64
CA LYS A 356 -20.27 -2.12 17.07
C LYS A 356 -21.27 -2.53 18.14
N GLN A 357 -20.87 -3.38 19.09
CA GLN A 357 -21.74 -3.79 20.21
C GLN A 357 -22.06 -2.61 21.13
N ASP A 358 -21.08 -1.76 21.43
CA ASP A 358 -21.26 -0.55 22.23
C ASP A 358 -22.20 0.45 21.54
N MET A 359 -22.05 0.68 20.24
CA MET A 359 -22.98 1.50 19.46
C MET A 359 -24.41 0.94 19.52
N ALA A 360 -24.58 -0.37 19.33
CA ALA A 360 -25.89 -1.02 19.43
C ALA A 360 -26.48 -0.96 20.85
N ARG A 361 -25.65 -0.93 21.89
CA ARG A 361 -26.08 -0.70 23.27
C ARG A 361 -26.52 0.75 23.48
N GLN A 362 -25.73 1.73 23.05
CA GLN A 362 -26.06 3.15 23.15
C GLN A 362 -27.37 3.50 22.44
N LEU A 363 -27.63 2.92 21.26
CA LEU A 363 -28.89 3.13 20.54
C LEU A 363 -30.11 2.59 21.32
N ARG A 364 -29.97 1.46 22.01
CA ARG A 364 -31.04 0.93 22.89
C ARG A 364 -31.27 1.83 24.09
N GLU A 365 -30.19 2.22 24.78
CA GLU A 365 -30.27 3.14 25.92
C GLU A 365 -30.89 4.49 25.54
N TYR A 366 -30.55 5.04 24.37
CA TYR A 366 -31.16 6.25 23.85
C TYR A 366 -32.66 6.08 23.55
N GLN A 367 -33.05 4.95 22.95
CA GLN A 367 -34.46 4.65 22.70
C GLN A 367 -35.25 4.53 24.00
N ASP A 368 -34.70 3.85 25.01
CA ASP A 368 -35.32 3.72 26.33
C ASP A 368 -35.48 5.09 27.01
N LEU A 369 -34.45 5.94 26.93
CA LEU A 369 -34.49 7.31 27.45
C LEU A 369 -35.50 8.19 26.72
N MET A 370 -35.64 8.04 25.40
CA MET A 370 -36.66 8.75 24.63
C MET A 370 -38.07 8.31 25.06
N ASN A 371 -38.27 7.01 25.28
CA ASN A 371 -39.54 6.47 25.74
C ASN A 371 -39.92 7.01 27.13
N THR A 372 -38.97 7.07 28.07
CA THR A 372 -39.21 7.66 29.40
C THR A 372 -39.47 9.16 29.31
N LYS A 373 -38.76 9.89 28.46
CA LYS A 373 -39.00 11.32 28.21
C LYS A 373 -40.42 11.57 27.71
N LEU A 374 -40.89 10.81 26.74
CA LEU A 374 -42.26 10.93 26.23
C LEU A 374 -43.32 10.58 27.29
N ALA A 375 -43.06 9.59 28.15
CA ALA A 375 -43.93 9.28 29.28
C ALA A 375 -44.02 10.44 30.27
N LEU A 376 -42.87 11.02 30.64
CA LEU A 376 -42.81 12.19 31.53
C LEU A 376 -43.47 13.43 30.92
N ASP A 377 -43.32 13.69 29.62
CA ASP A 377 -44.02 14.79 28.95
C ASP A 377 -45.54 14.64 29.07
N ILE A 378 -46.06 13.42 28.93
CA ILE A 378 -47.49 13.13 29.09
C ILE A 378 -47.91 13.36 30.53
N GLU A 379 -47.13 12.87 31.51
CA GLU A 379 -47.39 13.10 32.93
C GLU A 379 -47.41 14.58 33.28
N ILE A 380 -46.41 15.36 32.85
CA ILE A 380 -46.34 16.81 33.05
C ILE A 380 -47.56 17.49 32.40
N ALA A 381 -47.93 17.11 31.18
CA ALA A 381 -49.12 17.64 30.53
C ALA A 381 -50.41 17.29 31.29
N THR A 382 -50.47 16.14 31.95
CA THR A 382 -51.61 15.79 32.82
C THR A 382 -51.62 16.59 34.13
N TYR A 383 -50.45 16.77 34.75
CA TYR A 383 -50.32 17.60 35.96
C TYR A 383 -50.66 19.06 35.68
N HIS A 384 -50.17 19.64 34.57
CA HIS A 384 -50.55 20.98 34.14
C HIS A 384 -52.07 21.14 34.00
N LYS A 385 -52.75 20.19 33.35
CA LYS A 385 -54.22 20.23 33.21
C LYS A 385 -54.95 20.15 34.56
N LEU A 386 -54.43 19.37 35.51
CA LEU A 386 -55.01 19.27 36.85
C LEU A 386 -54.85 20.57 37.63
N MET A 387 -53.66 21.18 37.57
CA MET A 387 -53.35 22.45 38.23
C MET A 387 -54.16 23.61 37.64
N GLU A 388 -54.28 23.71 36.32
CA GLU A 388 -55.12 24.71 35.63
C GLU A 388 -56.60 24.58 36.05
N GLY A 389 -57.07 23.35 36.29
CA GLY A 389 -58.42 23.07 36.80
C GLY A 389 -58.62 23.51 38.26
N GLU A 390 -57.59 23.43 39.10
CA GLU A 390 -57.64 23.92 40.49
C GLU A 390 -57.50 25.44 40.58
N GLU A 391 -56.60 26.06 39.82
CA GLU A 391 -56.51 27.53 39.72
C GLU A 391 -57.84 28.11 39.24
N SER A 392 -58.48 27.50 38.25
CA SER A 392 -59.83 27.92 37.79
C SER A 392 -60.90 27.89 38.91
N ARG A 393 -60.70 27.12 39.99
CA ARG A 393 -61.59 27.10 41.17
C ARG A 393 -61.19 28.14 42.22
N MET A 394 -59.90 28.45 42.34
CA MET A 394 -59.36 29.45 43.27
C MET A 394 -59.56 30.88 42.76
N ASP A 395 -59.47 31.09 41.44
CA ASP A 395 -59.73 32.37 40.77
C ASP A 395 -61.22 32.70 40.66
N LEU A 396 -62.10 31.86 41.22
CA LEU A 396 -63.49 32.24 41.46
C LEU A 396 -63.56 33.03 42.78
N PRO A 397 -63.69 34.37 42.75
CA PRO A 397 -63.84 35.17 43.96
C PRO A 397 -65.07 34.69 44.72
N SER A 398 -64.89 34.47 46.03
CA SER A 398 -65.87 34.07 47.02
C SER A 398 -67.33 34.25 46.58
N ALA A 399 -67.99 33.10 46.49
CA ALA A 399 -69.42 32.95 46.33
C ALA A 399 -70.21 33.95 47.18
N THR A 400 -70.80 34.95 46.53
CA THR A 400 -72.15 35.38 46.91
C THR A 400 -73.11 34.40 46.25
N VAL A 401 -73.78 33.64 47.11
CA VAL A 401 -74.78 32.63 46.80
C VAL A 401 -75.89 33.24 45.94
N VAL A 402 -75.88 33.00 44.64
CA VAL A 402 -77.08 33.14 43.80
C VAL A 402 -77.30 31.82 43.09
N SER A 403 -78.09 30.99 43.77
CA SER A 403 -78.83 29.88 43.20
C SER A 403 -79.57 30.35 41.94
N THR A 404 -79.16 29.86 40.78
CA THR A 404 -80.06 29.81 39.62
C THR A 404 -79.85 28.49 38.92
N VAL A 405 -80.66 27.53 39.35
CA VAL A 405 -80.98 26.30 38.65
C VAL A 405 -81.45 26.67 37.24
N LYS A 406 -80.59 26.46 36.23
CA LYS A 406 -81.05 26.31 34.84
C LYS A 406 -80.54 24.98 34.31
N SER A 407 -81.43 24.02 34.50
CA SER A 407 -81.48 22.75 33.78
C SER A 407 -81.42 22.97 32.27
N GLY A 408 -80.68 22.09 31.59
CA GLY A 408 -81.03 21.68 30.24
C GLY A 408 -80.18 22.31 29.14
N CYS A 409 -79.20 21.56 28.66
CA CYS A 409 -79.21 21.16 27.26
C CYS A 409 -78.40 19.88 27.08
N ARG A 410 -79.12 18.77 26.90
CA ARG A 410 -78.59 17.46 26.57
C ARG A 410 -78.53 17.40 25.04
N THR A 411 -77.44 17.84 24.43
CA THR A 411 -77.19 17.59 23.00
C THR A 411 -76.43 16.28 22.84
N THR A 412 -77.22 15.23 22.69
CA THR A 412 -76.81 13.97 22.08
C THR A 412 -76.50 14.16 20.60
N ALA A 413 -75.58 13.34 20.10
CA ALA A 413 -75.36 12.99 18.70
C ALA A 413 -74.46 13.93 17.87
N SER A 414 -73.21 13.51 17.73
CA SER A 414 -72.60 13.34 16.40
C SER A 414 -71.59 12.19 16.46
N LYS A 415 -72.10 10.98 16.23
CA LYS A 415 -71.31 9.82 15.82
C LYS A 415 -70.81 10.10 14.40
N SER A 416 -69.61 10.62 14.22
CA SER A 416 -68.91 10.55 12.93
C SER A 416 -68.09 9.26 12.89
N GLY A 417 -68.78 8.13 12.71
CA GLY A 417 -68.17 6.90 12.24
C GLY A 417 -68.00 6.99 10.73
N LEU A 418 -66.83 7.41 10.25
CA LEU A 418 -66.45 7.26 8.84
C LEU A 418 -65.29 6.28 8.72
N THR A 419 -65.70 5.03 8.49
CA THR A 419 -65.10 4.03 7.59
C THR A 419 -63.58 3.93 7.49
N LYS A 420 -63.06 2.84 8.08
CA LYS A 420 -61.85 2.12 7.64
C LYS A 420 -61.86 1.93 6.13
N THR A 421 -60.94 2.55 5.40
CA THR A 421 -60.49 2.04 4.10
C THR A 421 -59.05 1.55 4.24
N SER A 422 -58.93 0.25 4.47
CA SER A 422 -57.66 -0.48 4.36
C SER A 422 -57.37 -0.68 2.87
N SER A 423 -56.83 0.34 2.22
CA SER A 423 -56.31 0.22 0.85
C SER A 423 -54.83 -0.13 0.94
N ARG A 424 -54.54 -1.38 1.32
CA ARG A 424 -53.22 -2.02 1.30
C ARG A 424 -52.73 -2.17 -0.15
N LYS A 425 -52.35 -1.07 -0.81
CA LYS A 425 -51.67 -1.13 -2.11
C LYS A 425 -50.17 -1.26 -1.86
N LYS A 426 -49.77 -2.48 -1.47
CA LYS A 426 -48.37 -2.92 -1.39
C LYS A 426 -47.79 -2.97 -2.81
N LYS A 427 -47.37 -1.81 -3.32
CA LYS A 427 -46.66 -1.71 -4.58
C LYS A 427 -45.21 -2.12 -4.31
N ASN A 428 -44.97 -3.43 -4.33
CA ASN A 428 -43.65 -4.02 -4.40
C ASN A 428 -42.98 -3.54 -5.70
N ARG A 429 -42.41 -2.34 -5.71
CA ARG A 429 -41.35 -2.02 -6.67
C ARG A 429 -40.11 -2.71 -6.16
N ARG A 430 -39.98 -3.99 -6.52
CA ARG A 430 -38.72 -4.70 -6.51
C ARG A 430 -37.79 -3.91 -7.43
N GLY A 431 -36.91 -3.12 -6.82
CA GLY A 431 -35.68 -2.71 -7.49
C GLY A 431 -34.90 -3.97 -7.89
N PRO A 432 -34.08 -3.91 -8.95
CA PRO A 432 -33.48 -5.09 -9.55
C PRO A 432 -32.51 -5.72 -8.54
N VAL A 433 -32.90 -6.86 -7.98
CA VAL A 433 -31.96 -7.73 -7.28
C VAL A 433 -31.09 -8.36 -8.36
N ILE A 434 -29.85 -7.92 -8.42
CA ILE A 434 -28.81 -8.47 -9.29
C ILE A 434 -28.69 -9.95 -8.90
N LYS A 435 -29.20 -10.84 -9.75
CA LYS A 435 -29.02 -12.29 -9.62
C LYS A 435 -27.57 -12.62 -9.99
N ILE A 436 -26.67 -12.60 -9.02
CA ILE A 436 -25.30 -13.09 -9.14
C ILE A 436 -25.32 -14.57 -8.74
N THR A 437 -25.94 -15.44 -9.54
CA THR A 437 -25.88 -16.90 -9.28
C THR A 437 -26.16 -17.72 -10.53
N GLU A 438 -25.45 -17.49 -11.64
CA GLU A 438 -25.42 -18.45 -12.77
C GLU A 438 -24.02 -18.65 -13.39
N MET A 439 -22.97 -18.02 -12.85
CA MET A 439 -21.61 -18.16 -13.43
C MET A 439 -20.76 -19.25 -12.76
N SER A 440 -21.23 -19.90 -11.69
CA SER A 440 -20.43 -20.89 -10.96
C SER A 440 -20.54 -22.32 -11.50
N GLU A 441 -21.58 -22.65 -12.29
CA GLU A 441 -21.74 -24.02 -12.82
C GLU A 441 -21.07 -24.23 -14.19
N LYS A 442 -20.76 -23.17 -14.95
CA LYS A 442 -20.04 -23.34 -16.23
C LYS A 442 -18.54 -23.55 -16.08
N TYR A 443 -17.93 -23.18 -14.95
CA TYR A 443 -16.50 -23.42 -14.76
C TYR A 443 -16.19 -24.76 -14.09
N LEU A 444 -17.16 -25.40 -13.42
CA LEU A 444 -16.92 -26.70 -12.79
C LEU A 444 -17.13 -27.91 -13.72
N SER A 445 -17.72 -27.71 -14.91
CA SER A 445 -17.90 -28.82 -15.89
C SER A 445 -16.81 -28.86 -16.96
N GLN A 446 -15.91 -27.86 -17.04
CA GLN A 446 -14.86 -27.85 -18.05
C GLN A 446 -13.55 -28.51 -17.58
N GLU A 447 -13.36 -28.74 -16.27
CA GLU A 447 -12.18 -29.45 -15.77
C GLU A 447 -12.32 -30.99 -15.83
N SER A 448 -13.51 -31.54 -16.08
CA SER A 448 -13.67 -33.00 -16.23
C SER A 448 -13.47 -33.53 -17.65
N GLU A 449 -13.42 -32.67 -18.69
CA GLU A 449 -13.19 -33.12 -20.08
C GLU A 449 -11.73 -32.99 -20.53
N ALA A 450 -10.82 -32.52 -19.68
CA ALA A 450 -9.38 -32.43 -19.99
C ALA A 450 -8.54 -33.56 -19.36
N SER A 451 -9.16 -34.65 -18.90
CA SER A 451 -8.46 -35.77 -18.26
C SER A 451 -8.80 -37.17 -18.81
N GLU A 452 -9.38 -37.25 -20.01
CA GLU A 452 -9.30 -38.43 -20.88
C GLU A 452 -8.39 -38.11 -22.07
#